data_AF-A7SZG2-F1
#
_entry.id   AF-A7SZG2-F1
#
_cell.length_a   1.000
_cell.length_b   1.000
_cell.length_c   1.000
_cell.angle_alpha   90.00
_cell.angle_beta   90.00
_cell.angle_gamma   90.00
#
_symmetry.space_group_name_H-M   'P 1'
#
loop_
_entity.id
_entity.type
_entity.pdbx_description
1 polymer ?
#
loop_
_entity_poly.entity_id
_entity_poly.type
_entity_poly.pdbx_seq_one_letter_code
_entity_poly.pdbx_strand_id
1 'polypeptide(L)' 'EQDIVVSVVRKLGGFYIADKAGANTTHVIAGSPRRTLNVLRAIAQGCWLVSPDWVGTPPPPLLTLL' A
#
# COMPACT_ATOMS: atom_id res chain seq x y z
N GLU A 1 -4.24 -9.72 -6.71
CA GLU A 1 -3.98 -8.60 -5.77
C GLU A 1 -3.06 -7.53 -6.34
N GLN A 2 -1.89 -7.90 -6.87
CA GLN A 2 -0.94 -6.92 -7.42
C GLN A 2 -1.51 -6.08 -8.57
N ASP A 3 -2.31 -6.68 -9.47
CA ASP A 3 -2.93 -5.94 -10.59
C ASP A 3 -3.90 -4.84 -10.13
N ILE A 4 -4.61 -5.08 -9.02
CA ILE A 4 -5.51 -4.09 -8.41
C ILE A 4 -4.69 -2.91 -7.89
N VAL A 5 -3.59 -3.18 -7.18
CA VAL A 5 -2.68 -2.15 -6.69
C VAL A 5 -2.11 -1.31 -7.84
N VAL A 6 -1.66 -1.97 -8.91
CA VAL A 6 -1.15 -1.28 -10.11
C VAL A 6 -2.23 -0.39 -10.74
N SER A 7 -3.46 -0.89 -10.86
CA SER A 7 -4.59 -0.13 -11.42
C SER A 7 -4.92 1.11 -10.56
N VAL A 8 -4.99 0.95 -9.24
CA VAL A 8 -5.30 2.04 -8.31
C VAL A 8 -4.18 3.09 -8.29
N VAL A 9 -2.92 2.68 -8.23
CA VAL A 9 -1.76 3.60 -8.29
C VAL A 9 -1.77 4.42 -9.57
N ARG A 10 -2.06 3.78 -10.73
CA ARG A 10 -2.19 4.48 -12.01
C ARG A 10 -3.35 5.47 -12.02
N LYS A 11 -4.47 5.12 -11.40
CA LYS A 11 -5.68 5.96 -11.35
C LYS A 11 -5.53 7.17 -10.42
N LEU A 12 -4.91 6.99 -9.26
CA LEU A 12 -4.70 8.08 -8.29
C LEU A 12 -3.60 9.04 -8.74
N GLY A 13 -2.55 8.54 -9.40
CA GLY A 13 -1.38 9.34 -9.72
C GLY A 13 -0.54 9.70 -8.48
N GLY A 14 0.64 10.29 -8.70
CA GLY A 14 1.52 10.74 -7.60
C GLY A 14 2.30 9.65 -6.87
N PHE A 15 2.06 8.37 -7.18
CA PHE A 15 2.80 7.23 -6.66
C PHE A 15 3.48 6.44 -7.77
N TYR A 16 4.57 5.75 -7.44
CA TYR A 16 5.21 4.78 -8.31
C TYR A 16 5.44 3.48 -7.54
N ILE A 17 5.48 2.36 -8.27
CA ILE A 17 5.71 1.04 -7.70
C ILE A 17 7.19 0.70 -7.86
N ALA A 18 7.79 0.18 -6.79
CA ALA A 18 9.17 -0.29 -6.79
C ALA A 18 9.23 -1.74 -6.27
N ASP A 19 10.12 -2.55 -6.85
CA ASP A 19 10.27 -3.96 -6.49
C ASP A 19 10.83 -4.17 -5.07
N LYS A 20 11.64 -3.20 -4.60
CA LYS A 20 12.31 -3.24 -3.30
C LYS A 20 12.02 -1.98 -2.51
N ALA A 21 11.78 -2.15 -1.20
CA ALA A 21 11.68 -1.03 -0.28
C ALA A 21 13.04 -0.33 -0.17
N GLY A 22 13.05 0.97 -0.47
CA GLY A 22 14.22 1.85 -0.48
C GLY A 22 13.93 3.20 0.17
N ALA A 23 14.86 4.14 0.07
CA ALA A 23 14.78 5.43 0.78
C ALA A 23 13.54 6.27 0.42
N ASN A 24 13.02 6.11 -0.81
CA ASN A 24 11.85 6.84 -1.29
C ASN A 24 10.53 6.07 -1.09
N THR A 25 10.59 4.88 -0.47
CA THR A 25 9.40 4.07 -0.22
C THR A 25 8.67 4.63 0.99
N THR A 26 7.39 5.00 0.80
CA THR A 26 6.53 5.50 1.87
C THR A 26 5.51 4.47 2.33
N HIS A 27 5.12 3.55 1.45
CA HIS A 27 4.11 2.53 1.69
C HIS A 27 4.60 1.16 1.20
N VAL A 28 4.34 0.12 1.98
CA VAL A 28 4.55 -1.29 1.65
C VAL A 28 3.25 -2.04 1.88
N ILE A 29 2.74 -2.65 0.80
CA ILE A 29 1.53 -3.46 0.84
C ILE A 29 1.93 -4.92 1.04
N ALA A 30 1.46 -5.54 2.12
CA ALA A 30 1.74 -6.92 2.45
C ALA A 30 0.49 -7.78 2.25
N GLY A 31 0.48 -8.63 1.22
CA GLY A 31 -0.67 -9.52 0.92
C GLY A 31 -0.95 -10.59 1.99
N SER A 32 0.02 -10.85 2.87
CA SER A 32 -0.16 -11.72 4.05
C SER A 32 0.84 -11.32 5.14
N PRO A 33 0.57 -11.66 6.41
CA PRO A 33 1.48 -11.37 7.52
C PRO A 33 2.75 -12.24 7.42
N ARG A 34 3.75 -11.74 6.69
CA ARG A 34 5.05 -12.40 6.49
C ARG A 34 6.18 -11.44 6.81
N ARG A 35 7.26 -11.95 7.41
CA ARG A 35 8.47 -11.18 7.72
C ARG A 35 9.45 -11.20 6.54
N THR A 36 9.04 -10.62 5.41
CA THR A 36 9.93 -10.46 4.25
C THR A 36 10.92 -9.31 4.46
N LEU A 37 11.98 -9.25 3.66
CA LEU A 37 12.95 -8.16 3.75
C LEU A 37 12.32 -6.78 3.52
N ASN A 38 11.35 -6.66 2.60
CA ASN A 38 10.62 -5.41 2.36
C ASN A 38 9.77 -5.00 3.57
N VAL A 39 9.19 -5.97 4.29
CA VAL A 39 8.43 -5.72 5.53
C VAL A 39 9.35 -5.23 6.65
N LEU A 40 10.49 -5.90 6.85
CA LEU A 40 11.47 -5.48 7.87
C LEU A 40 12.04 -4.09 7.57
N ARG A 41 12.31 -3.80 6.29
CA ARG A 41 12.75 -2.47 5.85
C ARG A 41 11.69 -1.41 6.09
N ALA A 42 10.43 -1.68 5.76
CA ALA A 42 9.32 -0.77 6.00
C ALA A 42 9.25 -0.36 7.48
N ILE A 43 9.34 -1.34 8.39
CA ILE A 43 9.32 -1.09 9.84
C ILE A 43 10.53 -0.24 10.24
N ALA A 44 11.74 -0.62 9.80
CA ALA A 44 12.97 0.09 10.16
C ALA A 44 13.01 1.53 9.63
N GLN A 45 12.32 1.81 8.51
CA GLN A 45 12.28 3.13 7.86
C GLN A 45 11.04 3.96 8.25
N GLY A 46 10.13 3.42 9.06
CA GLY A 46 8.88 4.09 9.41
C GLY A 46 7.88 4.20 8.24
N CYS A 47 7.98 3.33 7.23
CA CYS A 47 7.01 3.26 6.15
C CYS A 47 5.67 2.70 6.64
N TRP A 48 4.59 3.07 5.97
CA TRP A 48 3.28 2.47 6.19
C TRP A 48 3.28 1.01 5.74
N LEU A 49 3.04 0.09 6.66
CA LEU A 49 2.84 -1.33 6.37
C LEU A 49 1.34 -1.65 6.40
N VAL A 50 0.75 -1.89 5.23
CA VAL A 50 -0.71 -2.01 5.07
C VAL A 50 -1.13 -3.30 4.36
N SER A 51 -2.37 -3.75 4.56
CA SER A 51 -2.96 -4.87 3.81
C SER A 51 -3.45 -4.42 2.43
N PRO A 52 -3.68 -5.35 1.47
CA PRO A 52 -4.27 -5.01 0.17
C PRO A 52 -5.65 -4.38 0.29
N ASP A 53 -6.41 -4.71 1.33
CA ASP A 53 -7.75 -4.17 1.57
C ASP A 53 -7.73 -2.64 1.68
N TRP A 54 -6.68 -2.06 2.26
CA TRP A 54 -6.52 -0.60 2.34
C TRP A 54 -6.52 0.08 0.96
N VAL A 55 -6.00 -0.61 -0.06
CA VAL A 55 -5.98 -0.10 -1.45
C VAL A 55 -7.34 -0.26 -2.11
N GLY A 56 -8.06 -1.34 -1.76
CA GLY A 56 -9.34 -1.71 -2.33
C GLY A 56 -10.55 -1.15 -1.60
N THR A 57 -10.40 -0.56 -0.41
CA THR A 57 -11.53 -0.01 0.33
C THR A 57 -12.18 1.08 -0.51
N PRO A 58 -13.42 0.89 -0.98
CA PRO A 58 -14.14 1.99 -1.60
C PRO A 58 -14.23 3.12 -0.56
N PRO A 59 -14.15 4.39 -0.97
CA PRO A 59 -14.43 5.48 -0.04
C PRO A 59 -15.77 5.19 0.62
N PRO A 60 -15.90 5.36 1.95
CA PRO A 60 -17.16 5.12 2.64
C PRO A 60 -18.25 5.84 1.85
N PRO A 61 -19.40 5.19 1.57
CA PRO A 61 -20.51 5.86 0.90
C PRO A 61 -20.77 7.15 1.68
N LEU A 62 -20.89 8.28 0.97
CA LEU A 62 -21.07 9.63 1.53
C LEU A 62 -22.32 9.79 2.45
N LEU A 63 -22.96 8.69 2.83
CA LEU A 63 -24.18 8.59 3.61
C LEU A 63 -23.95 8.24 5.10
N THR A 64 -22.70 8.05 5.57
CA THR A 64 -22.41 7.82 7.00
C THR A 64 -22.03 9.08 7.80
N LEU A 65 -22.23 10.28 7.23
CA LEU A 65 -22.04 11.58 7.90
C LEU A 65 -23.35 12.38 8.06
N LEU A 66 -24.51 11.72 7.98
CA LEU A 66 -25.80 12.25 8.46
C LEU A 66 -26.23 11.47 9.72
#